data_AF-A0A5A7Y0Y8-F1
#
_entry.id   AF-A0A5A7Y0Y8-F1
#
_cell.length_a   1.000
_cell.length_b   1.000
_cell.length_c   1.000
_cell.angle_alpha   90.00
_cell.angle_beta   90.00
_cell.angle_gamma   90.00
#
_symmetry.space_group_name_H-M   'P 1'
#
loop_
_entity.id
_entity.type
_entity.pdbx_description
1 polymer ?
#
loop_
_entity_poly.entity_id
_entity_poly.type
_entity_poly.pdbx_seq_one_letter_code
_entity_poly.pdbx_strand_id
1 'polypeptide(L)'
;MTAEAIHQPGSDVRHSARTELLEDRPVNLDGFVEEWPEVGMVAMDSAFDPEPSVRVENGVIVEMDGVARADFDFIDQFIADKALDVETTEQSMALPADEIARMLVDPRVTRKEVIAVTGGLTPAKLLAVAKNLNIVEIMMGMQKMRARRTPANQAHCTSARDNPVQVACEAAEAAIRGFAEVETTLGVVRYAPLVAMALQIGSQVNPGGPLTQCALEEATELDLGMRGITGYAETISVYGTEPVFVDGDDTPWSKAFLAAAYASRGIKMRFTSGTGSEVQMGNAQGKSMLYLEIRCILIAKGAGVQGLQNGSISCIGVPGAVPAGIRAVAAENLIASAVDLECASGNDQSFSHSAMRRTARLMPQMMPGTDFVCSGYSAVPNYDNMFAGSNLDSDDFDDFNTIQRDLQIDGGLRHVKESDILAVRTRAGKALQAVFRYLDLPPITDAEIDAAVYANGSRELLPRDVLEDLKGAQQVMDRNVTGLDLVKALESTGFTDMAENLLVILRQRISGDLLQTSAIMTPSLVVLSAVNDANDYAGPGTGYRPSGARWEEMKRLRHVTSASNPELEVE
;
A
#
# COMPACT_ATOMS: atom_id res chain seq x y z
N MET A 1 -58.32 21.43 -13.51
CA MET A 1 -58.64 22.69 -14.21
C MET A 1 -58.24 23.80 -13.26
N THR A 2 -57.14 24.52 -13.44
CA THR A 2 -56.71 25.39 -14.58
C THR A 2 -55.22 25.12 -14.91
N ALA A 3 -54.80 24.87 -16.16
CA ALA A 3 -54.41 25.87 -17.18
C ALA A 3 -53.40 26.90 -16.62
N GLU A 4 -52.20 27.16 -17.15
CA GLU A 4 -51.48 26.85 -18.38
C GLU A 4 -50.04 27.33 -18.12
N ALA A 5 -49.04 26.57 -18.55
CA ALA A 5 -47.73 27.13 -18.87
C ALA A 5 -47.35 26.52 -20.23
N ILE A 6 -47.59 27.32 -21.26
CA ILE A 6 -47.33 27.02 -22.66
C ILE A 6 -45.81 27.00 -22.82
N HIS A 7 -45.26 25.81 -23.11
CA HIS A 7 -43.86 25.62 -23.50
C HIS A 7 -43.57 26.42 -24.77
N GLN A 8 -42.52 27.24 -24.74
CA GLN A 8 -42.00 27.91 -25.93
C GLN A 8 -41.36 26.87 -26.86
N PRO A 9 -41.61 26.89 -28.18
CA PRO A 9 -40.95 25.99 -29.11
C PRO A 9 -39.55 26.53 -29.43
N GLY A 10 -38.57 26.20 -28.57
CA GLY A 10 -37.16 26.46 -28.76
C GLY A 10 -36.36 25.21 -28.39
N SER A 11 -36.15 24.32 -29.36
CA SER A 11 -35.36 23.08 -29.28
C SER A 11 -35.60 22.15 -28.08
N ASP A 12 -36.86 21.93 -27.68
CA ASP A 12 -37.20 20.99 -26.59
C ASP A 12 -37.06 19.52 -27.05
N VAL A 13 -35.83 19.02 -27.08
CA VAL A 13 -35.62 17.57 -27.02
C VAL A 13 -36.08 17.13 -25.64
N ARG A 14 -37.19 16.38 -25.58
CA ARG A 14 -37.69 15.85 -24.31
C ARG A 14 -36.74 14.74 -23.84
N HIS A 15 -36.01 14.97 -22.76
CA HIS A 15 -35.13 13.98 -22.16
C HIS A 15 -35.90 13.03 -21.23
N SER A 16 -35.37 11.82 -21.06
CA SER A 16 -35.88 10.85 -20.10
C SER A 16 -35.40 11.25 -18.71
N ALA A 17 -36.32 11.52 -17.78
CA ALA A 17 -35.97 11.83 -16.39
C ALA A 17 -35.16 10.71 -15.70
N ARG A 18 -35.28 9.46 -16.18
CA ARG A 18 -34.41 8.36 -15.72
C ARG A 18 -32.97 8.54 -16.21
N THR A 19 -32.79 9.02 -17.44
CA THR A 19 -31.46 9.25 -18.01
C THR A 19 -30.79 10.41 -17.30
N GLU A 20 -31.48 11.51 -17.03
CA GLU A 20 -30.95 12.64 -16.25
C GLU A 20 -30.47 12.18 -14.86
N LEU A 21 -31.28 11.41 -14.14
CA LEU A 21 -30.87 10.85 -12.84
C LEU A 21 -29.65 9.93 -12.97
N LEU A 22 -29.58 9.12 -14.02
CA LEU A 22 -28.45 8.25 -14.28
C LEU A 22 -27.20 9.04 -14.63
N GLU A 23 -27.29 10.10 -15.44
CA GLU A 23 -26.21 11.01 -15.82
C GLU A 23 -25.62 11.72 -14.59
N ASP A 24 -26.47 12.11 -13.63
CA ASP A 24 -26.07 12.74 -12.37
C ASP A 24 -25.42 11.78 -11.35
N ARG A 25 -25.34 10.47 -11.64
CA ARG A 25 -24.67 9.53 -10.72
C ARG A 25 -23.16 9.81 -10.66
N PRO A 26 -22.53 9.78 -9.46
CA PRO A 26 -21.11 10.10 -9.32
C PRO A 26 -20.17 9.30 -10.23
N VAL A 27 -20.51 8.05 -10.55
CA VAL A 27 -19.68 7.21 -11.43
C VAL A 27 -19.44 7.82 -12.82
N ASN A 28 -20.33 8.68 -13.33
CA ASN A 28 -20.13 9.30 -14.65
C ASN A 28 -19.17 10.50 -14.61
N LEU A 29 -18.68 10.88 -13.42
CA LEU A 29 -17.55 11.81 -13.28
C LEU A 29 -16.21 11.09 -13.44
N ASP A 30 -16.21 9.75 -13.45
CA ASP A 30 -15.00 8.96 -13.65
C ASP A 30 -14.56 9.00 -15.13
N GLY A 31 -13.26 8.99 -15.36
CA GLY A 31 -12.70 8.88 -16.70
C GLY A 31 -12.79 7.43 -17.20
N PHE A 32 -13.62 7.19 -18.21
CA PHE A 32 -13.64 5.93 -18.97
C PHE A 32 -13.18 6.20 -20.39
N VAL A 33 -12.37 5.30 -20.94
CA VAL A 33 -11.86 5.40 -22.31
C VAL A 33 -11.97 4.05 -23.02
N GLU A 34 -12.04 4.10 -24.35
CA GLU A 34 -11.83 2.92 -25.18
C GLU A 34 -10.37 2.46 -25.07
N GLU A 35 -10.11 1.17 -25.29
CA GLU A 35 -8.75 0.65 -25.31
C GLU A 35 -7.96 1.27 -26.46
N TRP A 36 -6.68 1.57 -26.20
CA TRP A 36 -5.74 2.06 -27.20
C TRP A 36 -4.42 1.29 -27.09
N PRO A 37 -4.35 0.06 -27.65
CA PRO A 37 -3.22 -0.86 -27.46
C PRO A 37 -1.88 -0.29 -27.95
N GLU A 38 -1.85 0.51 -29.01
CA GLU A 38 -0.61 1.09 -29.55
C GLU A 38 0.15 1.97 -28.55
N VAL A 39 -0.56 2.57 -27.59
CA VAL A 39 0.04 3.37 -26.50
C VAL A 39 0.01 2.65 -25.16
N GLY A 40 -0.35 1.36 -25.14
CA GLY A 40 -0.45 0.53 -23.95
C GLY A 40 -1.67 0.78 -23.08
N MET A 41 -2.66 1.55 -23.55
CA MET A 41 -3.92 1.80 -22.82
C MET A 41 -4.86 0.60 -22.93
N VAL A 42 -4.41 -0.54 -22.43
CA VAL A 42 -5.11 -1.83 -22.39
C VAL A 42 -4.66 -2.59 -21.15
N ALA A 43 -5.61 -3.12 -20.39
CA ALA A 43 -5.33 -3.68 -19.07
C ALA A 43 -4.43 -4.94 -19.15
N MET A 44 -4.76 -5.89 -20.02
CA MET A 44 -4.07 -7.18 -20.11
C MET A 44 -4.06 -7.83 -21.49
N ASP A 45 -4.97 -7.48 -22.39
CA ASP A 45 -5.14 -8.15 -23.68
C ASP A 45 -4.60 -7.30 -24.85
N SER A 46 -3.30 -6.99 -24.84
CA SER A 46 -2.67 -6.32 -25.98
C SER A 46 -2.27 -7.30 -27.07
N ALA A 47 -2.49 -6.93 -28.33
CA ALA A 47 -1.95 -7.66 -29.49
C ALA A 47 -0.42 -7.50 -29.64
N PHE A 48 0.19 -6.58 -28.89
CA PHE A 48 1.63 -6.32 -28.92
C PHE A 48 2.39 -6.96 -27.76
N ASP A 49 1.69 -7.63 -26.84
CA ASP A 49 2.32 -8.45 -25.80
C ASP A 49 3.04 -9.63 -26.46
N PRO A 50 4.23 -10.03 -25.96
CA PRO A 50 4.95 -11.15 -26.53
C PRO A 50 4.27 -12.48 -26.20
N GLU A 51 4.50 -13.46 -27.07
CA GLU A 51 4.14 -14.85 -26.79
C GLU A 51 5.12 -15.47 -25.78
N PRO A 52 4.67 -16.34 -24.85
CA PRO A 52 5.57 -16.95 -23.87
C PRO A 52 6.58 -17.89 -24.50
N SER A 53 7.87 -17.63 -24.26
CA SER A 53 8.97 -18.53 -24.64
C SER A 53 10.19 -18.35 -23.76
N VAL A 54 11.00 -19.39 -23.67
CA VAL A 54 12.32 -19.35 -23.03
C VAL A 54 13.23 -20.35 -23.71
N ARG A 55 14.52 -20.05 -23.76
CA ARG A 55 15.56 -21.02 -24.13
C ARG A 55 16.79 -20.85 -23.24
N VAL A 56 17.29 -21.97 -22.74
CA VAL A 56 18.49 -22.00 -21.89
C VAL A 56 19.64 -22.69 -22.63
N GLU A 57 20.81 -22.06 -22.65
CA GLU A 57 22.05 -22.66 -23.15
C GLU A 57 23.16 -22.51 -22.12
N ASN A 58 23.79 -23.62 -21.72
CA ASN A 58 24.88 -23.63 -20.74
C ASN A 58 24.56 -22.92 -19.41
N GLY A 59 23.31 -23.06 -18.93
CA GLY A 59 22.86 -22.43 -17.68
C GLY A 59 22.61 -20.92 -17.79
N VAL A 60 22.45 -20.39 -19.00
CA VAL A 60 22.14 -18.99 -19.27
C VAL A 60 20.90 -18.91 -20.15
N ILE A 61 19.95 -18.05 -19.79
CA ILE A 61 18.79 -17.74 -20.64
C ILE A 61 19.27 -16.95 -21.85
N VAL A 62 19.13 -17.53 -23.04
CA VAL A 62 19.56 -16.95 -24.33
C VAL A 62 18.40 -16.40 -25.16
N GLU A 63 17.16 -16.65 -24.75
CA GLU A 63 15.93 -16.08 -25.31
C GLU A 63 14.85 -16.08 -24.23
N MET A 64 14.06 -15.01 -24.16
CA MET A 64 12.92 -14.85 -23.26
C MET A 64 11.82 -14.06 -23.97
N ASP A 65 10.60 -14.57 -23.95
CA ASP A 65 9.40 -13.94 -24.50
C ASP A 65 9.58 -13.40 -25.94
N GLY A 66 10.24 -14.19 -26.78
CA GLY A 66 10.47 -13.92 -28.19
C GLY A 66 11.67 -13.02 -28.47
N VAL A 67 12.36 -12.54 -27.42
CA VAL A 67 13.52 -11.65 -27.55
C VAL A 67 14.80 -12.46 -27.36
N ALA A 68 15.71 -12.38 -28.32
CA ALA A 68 17.03 -13.01 -28.18
C ALA A 68 17.88 -12.21 -27.18
N ARG A 69 18.76 -12.88 -26.43
CA ARG A 69 19.61 -12.23 -25.43
C ARG A 69 20.46 -11.07 -25.97
N ALA A 70 20.84 -11.12 -27.26
CA ALA A 70 21.59 -10.04 -27.90
C ALA A 70 20.78 -8.74 -28.07
N ASP A 71 19.45 -8.84 -28.01
CA ASP A 71 18.48 -7.76 -28.17
C ASP A 71 17.77 -7.44 -26.84
N PHE A 72 18.19 -8.04 -25.73
CA PHE A 72 17.67 -7.72 -24.41
C PHE A 72 17.93 -6.26 -24.07
N ASP A 73 16.88 -5.61 -23.59
CA ASP A 73 16.99 -4.37 -22.86
C ASP A 73 17.54 -4.64 -21.43
N PHE A 74 17.84 -3.61 -20.65
CA PHE A 74 18.39 -3.80 -19.31
C PHE A 74 17.41 -4.50 -18.35
N ILE A 75 16.10 -4.45 -18.61
CA ILE A 75 15.07 -5.13 -17.81
C ILE A 75 15.07 -6.61 -18.16
N ASP A 76 15.07 -6.95 -19.44
CA ASP A 76 15.12 -8.33 -19.92
C ASP A 76 16.37 -9.02 -19.41
N GLN A 77 17.53 -8.36 -19.53
CA GLN A 77 18.78 -8.90 -19.01
C GLN A 77 18.71 -9.10 -17.49
N PHE A 78 18.18 -8.15 -16.74
CA PHE A 78 18.07 -8.27 -15.29
C PHE A 78 17.14 -9.42 -14.87
N ILE A 79 15.96 -9.53 -15.48
CA ILE A 79 15.00 -10.61 -15.20
C ILE A 79 15.61 -11.98 -15.53
N ALA A 80 16.19 -12.12 -16.72
CA ALA A 80 16.82 -13.36 -17.17
C ALA A 80 17.99 -13.80 -16.27
N ASP A 81 18.77 -12.84 -15.75
CA ASP A 81 19.97 -13.15 -14.98
C ASP A 81 19.73 -13.24 -13.46
N LYS A 82 18.62 -12.71 -12.95
CA LYS A 82 18.39 -12.52 -11.51
C LYS A 82 17.07 -13.05 -10.99
N ALA A 83 16.01 -13.05 -11.78
CA ALA A 83 14.65 -13.32 -11.29
C ALA A 83 14.20 -14.75 -11.55
N LEU A 84 14.52 -15.30 -12.72
CA LEU A 84 14.05 -16.62 -13.15
C LEU A 84 14.96 -17.73 -12.62
N ASP A 85 14.34 -18.81 -12.14
CA ASP A 85 15.05 -20.06 -11.83
C ASP A 85 15.46 -20.76 -13.13
N VAL A 86 16.71 -20.52 -13.54
CA VAL A 86 17.28 -21.08 -14.78
C VAL A 86 17.32 -22.61 -14.80
N GLU A 87 17.34 -23.28 -13.63
CA GLU A 87 17.38 -24.73 -13.57
C GLU A 87 16.03 -25.36 -13.92
N THR A 88 14.93 -24.67 -13.60
CA THR A 88 13.57 -25.20 -13.77
C THR A 88 12.75 -24.48 -14.84
N THR A 89 13.21 -23.34 -15.37
CA THR A 89 12.44 -22.48 -16.26
C THR A 89 11.88 -23.20 -17.49
N GLU A 90 12.67 -24.02 -18.20
CA GLU A 90 12.18 -24.74 -19.38
C GLU A 90 11.08 -25.75 -19.03
N GLN A 91 11.20 -26.42 -17.87
CA GLN A 91 10.19 -27.36 -17.39
C GLN A 91 8.90 -26.63 -16.97
N SER A 92 9.04 -25.54 -16.23
CA SER A 92 7.91 -24.72 -15.75
C SER A 92 7.17 -24.07 -16.92
N MET A 93 7.90 -23.57 -17.92
CA MET A 93 7.35 -22.96 -19.13
C MET A 93 6.59 -23.95 -20.03
N ALA A 94 6.97 -25.24 -19.99
CA ALA A 94 6.31 -26.31 -20.73
C ALA A 94 4.91 -26.66 -20.18
N LEU A 95 4.59 -26.31 -18.93
CA LEU A 95 3.26 -26.53 -18.36
C LEU A 95 2.23 -25.62 -19.05
N PRO A 96 1.03 -26.12 -19.41
CA PRO A 96 -0.05 -25.29 -19.93
C PRO A 96 -0.45 -24.18 -18.94
N ALA A 97 -0.71 -22.97 -19.43
CA ALA A 97 -1.04 -21.83 -18.57
C ALA A 97 -2.33 -22.05 -17.74
N ASP A 98 -3.31 -22.77 -18.30
CA ASP A 98 -4.54 -23.16 -17.61
C ASP A 98 -4.30 -24.23 -16.53
N GLU A 99 -3.29 -25.08 -16.67
CA GLU A 99 -2.88 -26.02 -15.62
C GLU A 99 -2.26 -25.29 -14.43
N ILE A 100 -1.38 -24.31 -14.67
CA ILE A 100 -0.80 -23.47 -13.62
C ILE A 100 -1.90 -22.61 -12.96
N ALA A 101 -2.86 -22.08 -13.73
CA ALA A 101 -4.02 -21.38 -13.20
C ALA A 101 -4.85 -22.27 -12.25
N ARG A 102 -5.05 -23.55 -12.60
CA ARG A 102 -5.69 -24.53 -11.71
C ARG A 102 -4.85 -24.79 -10.46
N MET A 103 -3.53 -24.87 -10.57
CA MET A 103 -2.64 -25.01 -9.41
C MET A 103 -2.82 -23.86 -8.41
N LEU A 104 -3.06 -22.62 -8.86
CA LEU A 104 -3.30 -21.48 -7.98
C LEU A 104 -4.59 -21.61 -7.16
N VAL A 105 -5.64 -22.23 -7.70
CA VAL A 105 -6.95 -22.35 -7.01
C VAL A 105 -7.22 -23.71 -6.37
N ASP A 106 -6.49 -24.76 -6.75
CA ASP A 106 -6.67 -26.09 -6.16
C ASP A 106 -6.15 -26.10 -4.71
N PRO A 107 -7.01 -26.37 -3.71
CA PRO A 107 -6.58 -26.41 -2.31
C PRO A 107 -5.65 -27.58 -1.98
N ARG A 108 -5.55 -28.59 -2.85
CA ARG A 108 -4.65 -29.74 -2.67
C ARG A 108 -3.22 -29.43 -3.08
N VAL A 109 -3.02 -28.42 -3.94
CA VAL A 109 -1.70 -27.94 -4.35
C VAL A 109 -1.27 -26.87 -3.35
N THR A 110 -0.17 -27.14 -2.65
CA THR A 110 0.36 -26.24 -1.63
C THR A 110 0.93 -24.97 -2.23
N ARG A 111 1.00 -23.90 -1.43
CA ARG A 111 1.69 -22.64 -1.80
C ARG A 111 3.12 -22.90 -2.32
N LYS A 112 3.86 -23.81 -1.67
CA LYS A 112 5.23 -24.17 -2.04
C LYS A 112 5.31 -24.82 -3.43
N GLU A 113 4.38 -25.71 -3.77
CA GLU A 113 4.32 -26.34 -5.09
C GLU A 113 4.01 -25.33 -6.20
N VAL A 114 3.15 -24.34 -5.91
CA VAL A 114 2.90 -23.23 -6.85
C VAL A 114 4.18 -22.41 -7.06
N ILE A 115 4.85 -22.01 -5.98
CA ILE A 115 6.09 -21.20 -6.05
C ILE A 115 7.20 -21.90 -6.83
N ALA A 116 7.33 -23.22 -6.67
CA ALA A 116 8.32 -24.01 -7.39
C ALA A 116 8.11 -23.96 -8.92
N VAL A 117 6.88 -23.74 -9.39
CA VAL A 117 6.58 -23.56 -10.81
C VAL A 117 6.72 -22.09 -11.21
N THR A 118 6.10 -21.18 -10.46
CA THR A 118 6.05 -19.75 -10.82
C THR A 118 7.41 -19.07 -10.82
N GLY A 119 8.36 -19.55 -10.02
CA GLY A 119 9.74 -19.06 -10.02
C GLY A 119 10.49 -19.28 -11.35
N GLY A 120 10.02 -20.19 -12.20
CA GLY A 120 10.60 -20.45 -13.53
C GLY A 120 9.84 -19.80 -14.69
N LEU A 121 8.76 -19.05 -14.44
CA LEU A 121 7.90 -18.51 -15.51
C LEU A 121 8.35 -17.12 -15.95
N THR A 122 8.40 -16.89 -17.26
CA THR A 122 8.68 -15.59 -17.86
C THR A 122 7.53 -14.59 -17.67
N PRO A 123 7.75 -13.27 -17.88
CA PRO A 123 6.69 -12.28 -17.82
C PRO A 123 5.43 -12.64 -18.63
N ALA A 124 5.60 -13.01 -19.91
CA ALA A 124 4.47 -13.36 -20.77
C ALA A 124 3.74 -14.62 -20.31
N LYS A 125 4.47 -15.59 -19.72
CA LYS A 125 3.83 -16.81 -19.20
C LYS A 125 2.99 -16.53 -17.98
N LEU A 126 3.46 -15.70 -17.05
CA LEU A 126 2.68 -15.26 -15.90
C LEU A 126 1.42 -14.50 -16.33
N LEU A 127 1.53 -13.65 -17.37
CA LEU A 127 0.37 -12.98 -17.98
C LEU A 127 -0.62 -14.00 -18.54
N ALA A 128 -0.15 -15.00 -19.30
CA ALA A 128 -0.99 -16.04 -19.87
C ALA A 128 -1.73 -16.84 -18.78
N VAL A 129 -1.08 -17.12 -17.64
CA VAL A 129 -1.74 -17.76 -16.48
C VAL A 129 -2.83 -16.85 -15.92
N ALA A 130 -2.54 -15.56 -15.69
CA ALA A 130 -3.51 -14.61 -15.14
C ALA A 130 -4.75 -14.43 -16.04
N LYS A 131 -4.58 -14.45 -17.37
CA LYS A 131 -5.69 -14.35 -18.34
C LYS A 131 -6.71 -15.47 -18.19
N ASN A 132 -6.31 -16.65 -17.69
CA ASN A 132 -7.20 -17.79 -17.46
C ASN A 132 -8.05 -17.68 -16.18
N LEU A 133 -7.78 -16.71 -15.30
CA LEU A 133 -8.43 -16.59 -13.99
C LEU A 133 -9.48 -15.48 -13.98
N ASN A 134 -10.72 -15.78 -13.62
CA ASN A 134 -11.70 -14.75 -13.27
C ASN A 134 -11.41 -14.13 -11.88
N ILE A 135 -12.12 -13.07 -11.51
CA ILE A 135 -11.84 -12.35 -10.26
C ILE A 135 -12.02 -13.20 -8.99
N VAL A 136 -12.94 -14.17 -9.00
CA VAL A 136 -13.16 -15.08 -7.85
C VAL A 136 -12.02 -16.07 -7.74
N GLU A 137 -11.53 -16.57 -8.86
CA GLU A 137 -10.36 -17.45 -8.91
C GLU A 137 -9.08 -16.72 -8.50
N ILE A 138 -8.94 -15.43 -8.87
CA ILE A 138 -7.85 -14.57 -8.38
C ILE A 138 -7.89 -14.45 -6.85
N MET A 139 -9.06 -14.15 -6.27
CA MET A 139 -9.22 -14.10 -4.80
C MET A 139 -8.90 -15.45 -4.14
N MET A 140 -9.36 -16.56 -4.74
CA MET A 140 -9.07 -17.91 -4.26
C MET A 140 -7.56 -18.22 -4.28
N GLY A 141 -6.86 -17.82 -5.34
CA GLY A 141 -5.41 -17.91 -5.42
C GLY A 141 -4.73 -17.03 -4.37
N MET A 142 -5.20 -15.80 -4.19
CA MET A 142 -4.57 -14.81 -3.31
C MET A 142 -4.52 -15.27 -1.85
N GLN A 143 -5.62 -15.82 -1.30
CA GLN A 143 -5.62 -16.32 0.08
C GLN A 143 -4.63 -17.47 0.31
N LYS A 144 -4.27 -18.21 -0.74
CA LYS A 144 -3.23 -19.24 -0.69
C LYS A 144 -1.83 -18.68 -0.89
N MET A 145 -1.67 -17.73 -1.81
CA MET A 145 -0.36 -17.23 -2.21
C MET A 145 0.20 -16.15 -1.30
N ARG A 146 -0.65 -15.42 -0.56
CA ARG A 146 -0.21 -14.46 0.48
C ARG A 146 0.87 -15.10 1.36
N ALA A 147 1.95 -14.37 1.64
CA ALA A 147 3.11 -14.92 2.33
C ALA A 147 2.87 -15.08 3.84
N ARG A 148 2.44 -14.02 4.52
CA ARG A 148 2.06 -14.07 5.94
C ARG A 148 0.65 -14.60 6.11
N ARG A 149 0.46 -15.48 7.09
CA ARG A 149 -0.82 -16.10 7.40
C ARG A 149 -1.83 -15.04 7.81
N THR A 150 -1.49 -14.20 8.76
CA THR A 150 -2.34 -13.11 9.23
C THR A 150 -2.27 -11.93 8.26
N PRO A 151 -3.37 -11.40 7.71
CA PRO A 151 -3.34 -10.15 6.95
C PRO A 151 -3.07 -8.96 7.87
N ALA A 152 -2.55 -7.84 7.33
CA ALA A 152 -2.52 -6.56 8.03
C ALA A 152 -2.97 -5.43 7.10
N ASN A 153 -2.74 -4.19 7.53
CA ASN A 153 -3.17 -3.00 6.83
C ASN A 153 -2.18 -1.84 7.09
N GLN A 154 -2.02 -0.96 6.12
CA GLN A 154 -1.19 0.23 6.17
C GLN A 154 -2.04 1.49 5.97
N ALA A 155 -1.63 2.59 6.62
CA ALA A 155 -2.32 3.87 6.48
C ALA A 155 -1.44 5.03 6.02
N HIS A 156 -2.04 5.99 5.32
CA HIS A 156 -1.48 7.32 5.11
C HIS A 156 -1.84 8.24 6.29
N CYS A 157 -0.83 8.84 6.91
CA CYS A 157 -0.96 9.88 7.93
C CYS A 157 -0.26 11.15 7.42
N THR A 158 -1.00 11.99 6.71
CA THR A 158 -0.48 13.21 6.06
C THR A 158 -1.24 14.45 6.53
N SER A 159 -0.84 15.62 6.02
CA SER A 159 -1.54 16.88 6.28
C SER A 159 -1.43 17.77 5.03
N ALA A 160 -2.53 18.39 4.59
CA ALA A 160 -2.48 19.39 3.51
C ALA A 160 -1.62 20.61 3.84
N ARG A 161 -1.23 20.77 5.11
CA ARG A 161 -0.40 21.87 5.60
C ARG A 161 0.97 21.40 6.10
N ASP A 162 1.34 20.14 5.84
CA ASP A 162 2.55 19.49 6.38
C ASP A 162 2.67 19.67 7.92
N ASN A 163 1.54 19.74 8.63
CA ASN A 163 1.51 20.06 10.05
C ASN A 163 1.98 18.86 10.89
N PRO A 164 3.12 18.94 11.60
CA PRO A 164 3.67 17.80 12.34
C PRO A 164 2.79 17.41 13.54
N VAL A 165 2.05 18.35 14.15
CA VAL A 165 1.14 18.04 15.27
C VAL A 165 -0.01 17.17 14.79
N GLN A 166 -0.59 17.49 13.62
CA GLN A 166 -1.62 16.66 13.00
C GLN A 166 -1.06 15.27 12.74
N VAL A 167 0.04 15.16 11.98
CA VAL A 167 0.64 13.86 11.61
C VAL A 167 0.90 12.97 12.84
N ALA A 168 1.41 13.53 13.93
CA ALA A 168 1.60 12.78 15.17
C ALA A 168 0.29 12.29 15.79
N CYS A 169 -0.76 13.12 15.82
CA CYS A 169 -2.08 12.72 16.30
C CYS A 169 -2.70 11.62 15.44
N GLU A 170 -2.62 11.74 14.11
CA GLU A 170 -3.16 10.75 13.18
C GLU A 170 -2.42 9.41 13.26
N ALA A 171 -1.10 9.44 13.40
CA ALA A 171 -0.29 8.24 13.58
C ALA A 171 -0.65 7.48 14.87
N ALA A 172 -0.93 8.21 15.94
CA ALA A 172 -1.34 7.63 17.22
C ALA A 172 -2.74 7.02 17.16
N GLU A 173 -3.66 7.68 16.46
CA GLU A 173 -4.99 7.13 16.18
C GLU A 173 -4.92 5.89 15.28
N ALA A 174 -4.13 5.95 14.21
CA ALA A 174 -3.89 4.82 13.31
C ALA A 174 -3.37 3.59 14.07
N ALA A 175 -2.43 3.79 15.01
CA ALA A 175 -1.90 2.71 15.85
C ALA A 175 -3.00 2.00 16.67
N ILE A 176 -3.92 2.73 17.30
CA ILE A 176 -5.03 2.11 18.05
C ILE A 176 -6.11 1.52 17.15
N ARG A 177 -6.24 1.98 15.91
CA ARG A 177 -7.17 1.42 14.91
C ARG A 177 -6.69 0.11 14.30
N GLY A 178 -5.39 -0.19 14.38
CA GLY A 178 -4.83 -1.50 14.03
C GLY A 178 -3.89 -1.53 12.84
N PHE A 179 -3.55 -0.38 12.27
CA PHE A 179 -2.54 -0.32 11.22
C PHE A 179 -1.20 -0.86 11.72
N ALA A 180 -0.56 -1.70 10.91
CA ALA A 180 0.75 -2.29 11.20
C ALA A 180 1.89 -1.47 10.59
N GLU A 181 1.57 -0.67 9.58
CA GLU A 181 2.47 0.29 8.95
C GLU A 181 1.72 1.62 8.74
N VAL A 182 2.45 2.72 8.82
CA VAL A 182 1.95 4.05 8.48
C VAL A 182 2.97 4.78 7.63
N GLU A 183 2.46 5.62 6.75
CA GLU A 183 3.22 6.34 5.76
C GLU A 183 2.83 7.80 5.76
N THR A 184 3.81 8.66 5.52
CA THR A 184 3.57 10.08 5.29
C THR A 184 4.27 10.53 4.02
N THR A 185 3.71 11.57 3.41
CA THR A 185 4.36 12.40 2.40
C THR A 185 3.82 13.82 2.58
N LEU A 186 4.26 14.75 1.74
CA LEU A 186 4.24 16.16 2.04
C LEU A 186 4.15 17.01 0.78
N GLY A 187 3.56 18.20 0.94
CA GLY A 187 3.45 19.17 -0.14
C GLY A 187 4.74 19.94 -0.39
N VAL A 188 5.54 20.17 0.66
CA VAL A 188 6.79 20.94 0.60
C VAL A 188 7.96 20.10 1.10
N VAL A 189 8.79 19.58 0.18
CA VAL A 189 9.95 18.66 0.43
C VAL A 189 10.76 18.97 1.68
N ARG A 190 11.01 20.26 1.95
CA ARG A 190 11.81 20.69 3.10
C ARG A 190 11.18 20.43 4.47
N TYR A 191 9.89 20.08 4.55
CA TYR A 191 9.23 19.66 5.80
C TYR A 191 9.57 18.21 6.22
N ALA A 192 10.14 17.40 5.32
CA ALA A 192 10.38 15.97 5.51
C ALA A 192 10.91 15.58 6.90
N PRO A 193 11.94 16.22 7.46
CA PRO A 193 12.48 15.82 8.76
C PRO A 193 11.48 16.00 9.91
N LEU A 194 10.64 17.05 9.87
CA LEU A 194 9.66 17.31 10.93
C LEU A 194 8.46 16.37 10.85
N VAL A 195 7.96 16.13 9.64
CA VAL A 195 6.80 15.25 9.40
C VAL A 195 7.17 13.79 9.65
N ALA A 196 8.33 13.32 9.18
CA ALA A 196 8.81 11.96 9.44
C ALA A 196 9.04 11.71 10.94
N MET A 197 9.66 12.68 11.65
CA MET A 197 9.81 12.61 13.11
C MET A 197 8.45 12.59 13.83
N ALA A 198 7.50 13.40 13.39
CA ALA A 198 6.16 13.43 13.96
C ALA A 198 5.42 12.11 13.79
N LEU A 199 5.47 11.53 12.59
CA LEU A 199 4.92 10.20 12.28
C LEU A 199 5.53 9.16 13.22
N GLN A 200 6.87 9.11 13.29
CA GLN A 200 7.61 8.18 14.13
C GLN A 200 7.20 8.28 15.60
N ILE A 201 7.16 9.49 16.17
CA ILE A 201 6.78 9.69 17.58
C ILE A 201 5.32 9.32 17.82
N GLY A 202 4.39 9.76 16.96
CA GLY A 202 2.97 9.48 17.09
C GLY A 202 2.65 7.99 17.05
N SER A 203 3.32 7.24 16.17
CA SER A 203 3.17 5.79 16.08
C SER A 203 3.59 5.04 17.34
N GLN A 204 4.50 5.59 18.15
CA GLN A 204 5.03 4.92 19.35
C GLN A 204 4.23 5.16 20.64
N VAL A 205 3.05 5.79 20.56
CA VAL A 205 2.18 6.06 21.74
C VAL A 205 1.78 4.77 22.47
N ASN A 206 1.63 3.66 21.75
CA ASN A 206 1.35 2.35 22.33
C ASN A 206 2.48 1.35 22.00
N PRO A 207 2.74 0.37 22.87
CA PRO A 207 3.68 -0.71 22.55
C PRO A 207 3.30 -1.42 21.26
N GLY A 208 4.31 -1.68 20.41
CA GLY A 208 4.10 -2.36 19.14
C GLY A 208 3.29 -1.56 18.13
N GLY A 209 3.42 -0.23 18.15
CA GLY A 209 2.85 0.64 17.13
C GLY A 209 3.39 0.36 15.72
N PRO A 210 2.76 0.97 14.70
CA PRO A 210 3.08 0.71 13.31
C PRO A 210 4.53 1.10 12.95
N LEU A 211 5.12 0.39 11.99
CA LEU A 211 6.35 0.84 11.34
C LEU A 211 6.04 2.08 10.50
N THR A 212 7.01 2.99 10.40
CA THR A 212 6.80 4.31 9.77
C THR A 212 7.68 4.49 8.56
N GLN A 213 7.16 5.16 7.54
CA GLN A 213 7.95 5.60 6.39
C GLN A 213 7.59 7.04 5.98
N CYS A 214 8.48 7.67 5.21
CA CYS A 214 8.26 9.00 4.65
C CYS A 214 8.67 8.99 3.18
N ALA A 215 7.67 8.87 2.30
CA ALA A 215 7.86 8.71 0.87
C ALA A 215 8.38 9.99 0.22
N LEU A 216 9.60 9.93 -0.32
CA LEU A 216 10.35 11.06 -0.88
C LEU A 216 11.18 10.64 -2.09
N GLU A 217 11.97 11.58 -2.62
CA GLU A 217 13.08 11.23 -3.50
C GLU A 217 14.03 10.25 -2.78
N GLU A 218 14.50 9.26 -3.53
CA GLU A 218 15.13 8.03 -3.03
C GLU A 218 16.35 8.25 -2.14
N ALA A 219 17.25 9.18 -2.51
CA ALA A 219 18.43 9.49 -1.71
C ALA A 219 18.06 10.23 -0.41
N THR A 220 17.08 11.12 -0.47
CA THR A 220 16.56 11.85 0.68
C THR A 220 15.86 10.89 1.66
N GLU A 221 15.05 9.97 1.15
CA GLU A 221 14.38 8.94 1.95
C GLU A 221 15.39 8.01 2.65
N LEU A 222 16.44 7.60 1.93
CA LEU A 222 17.52 6.79 2.49
C LEU A 222 18.28 7.56 3.60
N ASP A 223 18.54 8.87 3.44
CA ASP A 223 19.20 9.66 4.49
C ASP A 223 18.36 9.71 5.78
N LEU A 224 17.05 9.95 5.69
CA LEU A 224 16.14 9.87 6.85
C LEU A 224 16.11 8.46 7.46
N GLY A 225 16.14 7.44 6.60
CA GLY A 225 16.29 6.05 6.98
C GLY A 225 17.57 5.82 7.77
N MET A 226 18.74 6.25 7.28
CA MET A 226 20.03 6.11 7.94
C MET A 226 20.09 6.84 9.28
N ARG A 227 19.41 7.96 9.41
CA ARG A 227 19.27 8.72 10.66
C ARG A 227 18.35 8.03 11.68
N GLY A 228 17.59 7.01 11.29
CA GLY A 228 16.64 6.34 12.18
C GLY A 228 15.38 7.17 12.47
N ILE A 229 15.06 8.12 11.58
CA ILE A 229 13.85 8.95 11.70
C ILE A 229 12.63 8.19 11.16
N THR A 230 12.82 7.28 10.20
CA THR A 230 11.79 6.33 9.73
C THR A 230 12.05 4.91 10.25
N GLY A 231 11.03 4.05 10.21
CA GLY A 231 11.11 2.62 10.52
C GLY A 231 11.45 1.74 9.32
N TYR A 232 10.98 2.10 8.12
CA TYR A 232 11.16 1.36 6.87
C TYR A 232 10.99 2.29 5.64
N ALA A 233 11.04 1.74 4.41
CA ALA A 233 10.76 2.43 3.15
C ALA A 233 9.97 1.56 2.15
N GLU A 234 9.08 2.14 1.34
CA GLU A 234 8.24 1.40 0.37
C GLU A 234 8.26 2.00 -1.03
N THR A 235 8.28 3.33 -1.16
CA THR A 235 8.14 4.05 -2.43
C THR A 235 9.38 3.98 -3.33
N ILE A 236 10.16 2.91 -3.18
CA ILE A 236 11.37 2.60 -3.95
C ILE A 236 10.94 2.04 -5.30
N SER A 237 10.71 2.95 -6.26
CA SER A 237 9.91 2.66 -7.46
C SER A 237 10.66 1.86 -8.54
N VAL A 238 10.00 0.90 -9.19
CA VAL A 238 10.51 0.16 -10.37
C VAL A 238 9.49 0.17 -11.51
N TYR A 239 9.97 0.09 -12.76
CA TYR A 239 9.17 0.32 -13.96
C TYR A 239 9.40 -0.75 -15.05
N GLY A 240 8.40 -0.94 -15.90
CA GLY A 240 8.31 -2.03 -16.86
C GLY A 240 8.91 -1.73 -18.24
N THR A 241 9.40 -0.51 -18.51
CA THR A 241 10.13 -0.18 -19.75
C THR A 241 11.36 0.67 -19.44
N GLU A 242 12.44 0.52 -20.23
CA GLU A 242 13.66 1.29 -20.01
C GLU A 242 13.45 2.81 -20.01
N PRO A 243 12.70 3.41 -20.96
CA PRO A 243 12.55 4.87 -20.97
C PRO A 243 11.86 5.39 -19.72
N VAL A 244 10.86 4.66 -19.20
CA VAL A 244 10.14 5.03 -17.97
C VAL A 244 11.05 4.84 -16.76
N PHE A 245 11.86 3.79 -16.73
CA PHE A 245 12.84 3.60 -15.66
C PHE A 245 13.87 4.73 -15.60
N VAL A 246 14.36 5.17 -16.77
CA VAL A 246 15.28 6.30 -16.90
C VAL A 246 14.61 7.62 -16.50
N ASP A 247 13.36 7.86 -16.88
CA ASP A 247 12.61 9.03 -16.44
C ASP A 247 12.30 8.99 -14.92
N GLY A 248 12.23 7.78 -14.35
CA GLY A 248 12.23 7.52 -12.90
C GLY A 248 13.61 7.68 -12.23
N ASP A 249 14.62 8.15 -12.97
CA ASP A 249 16.02 8.41 -12.54
C ASP A 249 16.78 7.17 -12.04
N ASP A 250 16.44 5.98 -12.55
CA ASP A 250 17.00 4.73 -12.06
C ASP A 250 17.17 3.64 -13.14
N THR A 251 17.75 2.53 -12.73
CA THR A 251 17.88 1.27 -13.48
C THR A 251 17.59 0.09 -12.54
N PRO A 252 17.34 -1.12 -13.05
CA PRO A 252 17.23 -2.30 -12.20
C PRO A 252 18.44 -2.50 -11.26
N TRP A 253 19.65 -2.13 -11.68
CA TRP A 253 20.86 -2.23 -10.86
C TRP A 253 20.97 -1.16 -9.78
N SER A 254 20.63 0.10 -10.08
CA SER A 254 20.63 1.16 -9.06
C SER A 254 19.57 0.89 -7.99
N LYS A 255 18.38 0.40 -8.38
CA LYS A 255 17.34 -0.03 -7.44
C LYS A 255 17.76 -1.25 -6.61
N ALA A 256 18.36 -2.27 -7.23
CA ALA A 256 18.87 -3.42 -6.48
C ALA A 256 20.00 -3.01 -5.50
N PHE A 257 20.87 -2.07 -5.91
CA PHE A 257 21.88 -1.51 -5.02
C PHE A 257 21.25 -0.71 -3.87
N LEU A 258 20.23 0.09 -4.14
CA LEU A 258 19.49 0.85 -3.13
C LEU A 258 18.80 -0.08 -2.12
N ALA A 259 18.13 -1.14 -2.59
CA ALA A 259 17.58 -2.19 -1.73
C ALA A 259 18.66 -2.79 -0.81
N ALA A 260 19.83 -3.13 -1.36
CA ALA A 260 20.96 -3.60 -0.57
C ALA A 260 21.49 -2.53 0.40
N ALA A 261 21.42 -1.24 0.05
CA ALA A 261 21.80 -0.14 0.93
C ALA A 261 20.88 -0.06 2.16
N TYR A 262 19.56 -0.13 1.98
CA TYR A 262 18.60 -0.23 3.10
C TYR A 262 18.86 -1.47 3.97
N ALA A 263 18.98 -2.64 3.34
CA ALA A 263 19.23 -3.90 4.06
C ALA A 263 20.56 -3.89 4.83
N SER A 264 21.61 -3.28 4.28
CA SER A 264 22.91 -3.12 4.95
C SER A 264 22.86 -2.26 6.21
N ARG A 265 21.80 -1.47 6.37
CA ARG A 265 21.49 -0.65 7.57
C ARG A 265 20.39 -1.26 8.42
N GLY A 266 19.99 -2.50 8.12
CA GLY A 266 18.94 -3.23 8.82
C GLY A 266 17.54 -2.63 8.64
N ILE A 267 17.34 -1.83 7.60
CA ILE A 267 16.08 -1.13 7.35
C ILE A 267 15.21 -2.00 6.46
N LYS A 268 14.01 -2.36 6.94
CA LYS A 268 12.99 -3.02 6.13
C LYS A 268 12.70 -2.12 4.93
N MET A 269 12.57 -2.73 3.76
CA MET A 269 12.07 -2.02 2.61
C MET A 269 11.37 -2.95 1.64
N ARG A 270 10.51 -2.36 0.82
CA ARG A 270 9.95 -3.00 -0.36
C ARG A 270 10.05 -2.05 -1.55
N PHE A 271 9.90 -2.60 -2.76
CA PHE A 271 9.73 -1.77 -3.94
C PHE A 271 8.28 -1.32 -4.09
N THR A 272 8.05 -0.35 -4.95
CA THR A 272 6.72 0.02 -5.45
C THR A 272 6.68 -0.11 -6.97
N SER A 273 5.61 -0.69 -7.50
CA SER A 273 5.25 -0.68 -8.92
C SER A 273 3.73 -0.58 -9.07
N GLY A 274 3.21 -0.74 -10.28
CA GLY A 274 1.77 -0.81 -10.49
C GLY A 274 1.39 -0.65 -11.95
N THR A 275 0.37 -1.39 -12.37
CA THR A 275 -0.20 -1.24 -13.71
C THR A 275 -0.55 0.20 -14.04
N GLY A 276 -0.10 0.66 -15.22
CA GLY A 276 -0.45 1.96 -15.79
C GLY A 276 0.64 3.03 -15.64
N SER A 277 1.69 2.79 -14.86
CA SER A 277 2.78 3.76 -14.69
C SER A 277 3.46 4.12 -16.02
N GLU A 278 3.70 3.12 -16.88
CA GLU A 278 4.37 3.33 -18.16
C GLU A 278 3.48 4.05 -19.17
N VAL A 279 2.16 3.88 -19.08
CA VAL A 279 1.19 4.63 -19.88
C VAL A 279 1.12 6.08 -19.40
N GLN A 280 1.04 6.28 -18.08
CA GLN A 280 1.02 7.60 -17.47
C GLN A 280 2.29 8.41 -17.78
N MET A 281 3.44 7.73 -17.82
CA MET A 281 4.74 8.31 -18.16
C MET A 281 5.02 8.31 -19.68
N GLY A 282 4.06 7.85 -20.50
CA GLY A 282 4.05 8.04 -21.95
C GLY A 282 4.89 7.05 -22.76
N ASN A 283 5.35 5.93 -22.18
CA ASN A 283 6.19 4.96 -22.88
C ASN A 283 5.90 3.49 -22.48
N ALA A 284 4.72 3.01 -22.86
CA ALA A 284 4.30 1.61 -22.65
C ALA A 284 4.69 0.65 -23.80
N GLN A 285 5.31 1.14 -24.87
CA GLN A 285 5.82 0.32 -25.99
C GLN A 285 4.76 -0.65 -26.60
N GLY A 286 3.50 -0.21 -26.61
CA GLY A 286 2.33 -0.97 -27.06
C GLY A 286 1.91 -2.14 -26.16
N LYS A 287 2.67 -2.44 -25.11
CA LYS A 287 2.40 -3.57 -24.20
C LYS A 287 1.22 -3.27 -23.30
N SER A 288 0.53 -4.33 -22.87
CA SER A 288 -0.51 -4.19 -21.85
C SER A 288 0.08 -3.78 -20.51
N MET A 289 -0.71 -3.07 -19.72
CA MET A 289 -0.30 -2.63 -18.40
C MET A 289 0.13 -3.81 -17.53
N LEU A 290 -0.63 -4.92 -17.56
CA LEU A 290 -0.32 -6.10 -16.75
C LEU A 290 0.97 -6.79 -17.19
N TYR A 291 1.28 -6.85 -18.50
CA TYR A 291 2.58 -7.37 -18.95
C TYR A 291 3.75 -6.58 -18.36
N LEU A 292 3.67 -5.25 -18.46
CA LEU A 292 4.72 -4.35 -17.96
C LEU A 292 4.87 -4.45 -16.45
N GLU A 293 3.76 -4.50 -15.72
CA GLU A 293 3.77 -4.71 -14.28
C GLU A 293 4.38 -6.06 -13.88
N ILE A 294 4.19 -7.12 -14.66
CA ILE A 294 4.85 -8.39 -14.39
C ILE A 294 6.37 -8.28 -14.54
N ARG A 295 6.87 -7.46 -15.48
CA ARG A 295 8.31 -7.15 -15.56
C ARG A 295 8.77 -6.48 -14.27
N CYS A 296 8.01 -5.50 -13.75
CA CYS A 296 8.29 -4.85 -12.45
C CYS A 296 8.36 -5.85 -11.30
N ILE A 297 7.39 -6.75 -11.21
CA ILE A 297 7.33 -7.82 -10.19
C ILE A 297 8.59 -8.69 -10.24
N LEU A 298 9.02 -9.10 -11.45
CA LEU A 298 10.22 -9.91 -11.59
C LEU A 298 11.51 -9.12 -11.35
N ILE A 299 11.54 -7.81 -11.59
CA ILE A 299 12.65 -6.94 -11.15
C ILE A 299 12.74 -6.94 -9.62
N ALA A 300 11.61 -6.77 -8.92
CA ALA A 300 11.57 -6.84 -7.44
C ALA A 300 12.07 -8.20 -6.92
N LYS A 301 11.61 -9.29 -7.54
CA LYS A 301 12.07 -10.65 -7.23
C LYS A 301 13.57 -10.81 -7.46
N GLY A 302 14.07 -10.40 -8.62
CA GLY A 302 15.48 -10.54 -9.00
C GLY A 302 16.43 -9.65 -8.18
N ALA A 303 15.95 -8.51 -7.71
CA ALA A 303 16.71 -7.65 -6.79
C ALA A 303 16.88 -8.27 -5.39
N GLY A 304 16.13 -9.34 -5.07
CA GLY A 304 16.14 -9.96 -3.75
C GLY A 304 15.39 -9.14 -2.70
N VAL A 305 14.48 -8.26 -3.13
CA VAL A 305 13.62 -7.50 -2.23
C VAL A 305 12.56 -8.41 -1.65
N GLN A 306 12.22 -8.21 -0.37
CA GLN A 306 11.31 -9.09 0.35
C GLN A 306 9.82 -8.89 -0.01
N GLY A 307 9.48 -7.79 -0.69
CA GLY A 307 8.10 -7.37 -0.89
C GLY A 307 7.93 -6.36 -2.01
N LEU A 308 6.68 -6.11 -2.35
CA LEU A 308 6.27 -5.16 -3.36
C LEU A 308 4.95 -4.51 -2.97
N GLN A 309 4.91 -3.19 -3.03
CA GLN A 309 3.67 -2.43 -3.15
C GLN A 309 3.25 -2.41 -4.62
N ASN A 310 2.11 -3.03 -4.93
CA ASN A 310 1.51 -2.95 -6.27
C ASN A 310 -0.01 -3.06 -6.20
N GLY A 311 -0.67 -3.08 -7.36
CA GLY A 311 -2.12 -2.90 -7.50
C GLY A 311 -2.44 -1.53 -8.07
N SER A 312 -1.70 -1.13 -9.10
CA SER A 312 -1.68 0.17 -9.78
C SER A 312 -1.24 1.39 -8.96
N ILE A 313 -1.51 1.42 -7.66
CA ILE A 313 -1.03 2.45 -6.72
C ILE A 313 -1.48 3.84 -7.22
N SER A 314 -0.56 4.80 -7.32
CA SER A 314 -0.82 6.17 -7.76
C SER A 314 -1.38 6.26 -9.19
N CYS A 315 -1.26 5.19 -9.99
CA CYS A 315 -1.69 5.16 -11.38
C CYS A 315 -3.10 4.56 -11.57
N ILE A 316 -3.84 4.23 -10.50
CA ILE A 316 -5.14 3.51 -10.54
C ILE A 316 -6.20 4.10 -11.49
N GLY A 317 -6.13 5.41 -11.76
CA GLY A 317 -6.98 6.05 -12.77
C GLY A 317 -6.80 5.48 -14.18
N VAL A 318 -5.61 4.99 -14.52
CA VAL A 318 -5.25 4.46 -15.85
C VAL A 318 -5.88 3.09 -16.10
N PRO A 319 -5.59 2.01 -15.35
CA PRO A 319 -6.33 0.75 -15.52
C PRO A 319 -7.80 0.93 -15.13
N GLY A 320 -8.12 1.80 -14.18
CA GLY A 320 -9.50 2.15 -13.86
C GLY A 320 -10.29 2.68 -15.07
N ALA A 321 -9.66 3.31 -16.05
CA ALA A 321 -10.35 3.88 -17.20
C ALA A 321 -10.71 2.86 -18.29
N VAL A 322 -10.08 1.67 -18.31
CA VAL A 322 -10.22 0.67 -19.38
C VAL A 322 -10.96 -0.60 -18.93
N PRO A 323 -11.51 -1.40 -19.87
CA PRO A 323 -12.11 -2.69 -19.58
C PRO A 323 -11.19 -3.62 -18.77
N ALA A 324 -11.78 -4.35 -17.83
CA ALA A 324 -11.10 -5.33 -16.97
C ALA A 324 -9.89 -4.80 -16.16
N GLY A 325 -9.64 -3.49 -16.09
CA GLY A 325 -8.49 -2.96 -15.37
C GLY A 325 -8.48 -3.25 -13.87
N ILE A 326 -9.63 -3.20 -13.20
CA ILE A 326 -9.70 -3.60 -11.77
C ILE A 326 -9.43 -5.10 -11.58
N ARG A 327 -9.71 -5.95 -12.59
CA ARG A 327 -9.29 -7.35 -12.58
C ARG A 327 -7.78 -7.48 -12.78
N ALA A 328 -7.16 -6.66 -13.64
CA ALA A 328 -5.70 -6.61 -13.79
C ALA A 328 -5.01 -6.21 -12.49
N VAL A 329 -5.55 -5.22 -11.78
CA VAL A 329 -5.09 -4.80 -10.46
C VAL A 329 -5.11 -5.92 -9.43
N ALA A 330 -6.14 -6.77 -9.43
CA ALA A 330 -6.14 -7.95 -8.55
C ALA A 330 -5.17 -9.03 -9.03
N ALA A 331 -4.97 -9.17 -10.35
CA ALA A 331 -4.09 -10.15 -10.93
C ALA A 331 -2.61 -9.86 -10.63
N GLU A 332 -2.15 -8.59 -10.73
CA GLU A 332 -0.76 -8.23 -10.39
C GLU A 332 -0.43 -8.50 -8.91
N ASN A 333 -1.39 -8.29 -7.99
CA ASN A 333 -1.22 -8.63 -6.57
C ASN A 333 -1.04 -10.14 -6.37
N LEU A 334 -1.85 -10.95 -7.07
CA LEU A 334 -1.73 -12.40 -7.06
C LEU A 334 -0.38 -12.83 -7.63
N ILE A 335 0.09 -12.23 -8.73
CA ILE A 335 1.37 -12.59 -9.35
C ILE A 335 2.54 -12.26 -8.42
N ALA A 336 2.55 -11.08 -7.79
CA ALA A 336 3.57 -10.72 -6.80
C ALA A 336 3.64 -11.76 -5.67
N SER A 337 2.49 -12.15 -5.13
CA SER A 337 2.41 -13.19 -4.09
C SER A 337 2.80 -14.58 -4.61
N ALA A 338 2.47 -14.87 -5.88
CA ALA A 338 2.76 -16.15 -6.51
C ALA A 338 4.26 -16.33 -6.81
N VAL A 339 5.02 -15.24 -6.97
CA VAL A 339 6.49 -15.27 -7.04
C VAL A 339 7.16 -15.10 -5.66
N ASP A 340 6.40 -15.29 -4.58
CA ASP A 340 6.86 -15.31 -3.18
C ASP A 340 7.36 -13.96 -2.65
N LEU A 341 6.73 -12.85 -3.08
CA LEU A 341 6.91 -11.53 -2.47
C LEU A 341 5.81 -11.27 -1.43
N GLU A 342 6.12 -10.49 -0.39
CA GLU A 342 5.10 -9.77 0.38
C GLU A 342 4.34 -8.83 -0.57
N CYS A 343 3.01 -8.78 -0.46
CA CYS A 343 2.18 -7.90 -1.28
C CYS A 343 1.45 -6.86 -0.43
N ALA A 344 1.86 -5.60 -0.57
CA ALA A 344 1.13 -4.43 -0.10
C ALA A 344 0.23 -3.93 -1.25
N SER A 345 -1.08 -4.21 -1.17
CA SER A 345 -1.91 -4.43 -2.37
C SER A 345 -2.70 -3.21 -2.88
N GLY A 346 -2.11 -2.03 -2.80
CA GLY A 346 -2.75 -0.78 -3.22
C GLY A 346 -3.93 -0.41 -2.32
N ASN A 347 -5.10 -0.16 -2.90
CA ASN A 347 -6.26 0.40 -2.17
C ASN A 347 -5.94 1.73 -1.46
N ASP A 348 -4.95 2.42 -1.99
CA ASP A 348 -4.20 3.52 -1.41
C ASP A 348 -4.38 4.83 -2.19
N GLN A 349 -5.04 4.77 -3.35
CA GLN A 349 -5.26 5.89 -4.24
C GLN A 349 -6.69 5.98 -4.76
N SER A 350 -7.19 7.21 -4.89
CA SER A 350 -8.51 7.54 -5.41
C SER A 350 -8.59 7.33 -6.93
N PHE A 351 -9.71 6.78 -7.40
CA PHE A 351 -9.94 6.55 -8.84
C PHE A 351 -11.39 6.72 -9.29
N SER A 352 -12.32 6.83 -8.33
CA SER A 352 -13.76 6.89 -8.60
C SER A 352 -14.46 7.79 -7.60
N HIS A 353 -15.43 8.54 -8.09
CA HIS A 353 -16.36 9.33 -7.28
C HIS A 353 -17.50 8.46 -6.71
N SER A 354 -17.62 7.20 -7.16
CA SER A 354 -18.66 6.26 -6.74
C SER A 354 -18.15 5.36 -5.62
N ALA A 355 -18.74 5.49 -4.42
CA ALA A 355 -18.47 4.59 -3.30
C ALA A 355 -18.64 3.11 -3.70
N MET A 356 -19.69 2.77 -4.46
CA MET A 356 -19.93 1.41 -4.94
C MET A 356 -18.75 0.86 -5.77
N ARG A 357 -18.13 1.72 -6.59
CA ARG A 357 -17.00 1.33 -7.45
C ARG A 357 -15.70 1.24 -6.64
N ARG A 358 -15.46 2.17 -5.71
CA ARG A 358 -14.35 2.12 -4.74
C ARG A 358 -14.38 0.84 -3.88
N THR A 359 -15.56 0.49 -3.38
CA THR A 359 -15.80 -0.75 -2.63
C THR A 359 -15.56 -1.99 -3.49
N ALA A 360 -16.05 -2.01 -4.74
CA ALA A 360 -15.82 -3.13 -5.64
C ALA A 360 -14.32 -3.36 -5.96
N ARG A 361 -13.52 -2.28 -6.02
CA ARG A 361 -12.06 -2.36 -6.17
C ARG A 361 -11.34 -2.85 -4.92
N LEU A 362 -11.88 -2.63 -3.73
CA LEU A 362 -11.33 -3.10 -2.45
C LEU A 362 -11.52 -4.61 -2.23
N MET A 363 -12.67 -5.15 -2.64
CA MET A 363 -13.05 -6.53 -2.31
C MET A 363 -12.03 -7.61 -2.74
N PRO A 364 -11.40 -7.53 -3.92
CA PRO A 364 -10.42 -8.54 -4.36
C PRO A 364 -9.20 -8.69 -3.45
N GLN A 365 -8.85 -7.67 -2.67
CA GLN A 365 -7.76 -7.72 -1.70
C GLN A 365 -8.28 -7.99 -0.29
N MET A 366 -9.40 -7.36 0.10
CA MET A 366 -9.95 -7.46 1.45
C MET A 366 -10.56 -8.83 1.76
N MET A 367 -11.31 -9.43 0.82
CA MET A 367 -11.96 -10.73 1.04
C MET A 367 -10.97 -11.89 1.25
N PRO A 368 -9.95 -12.09 0.38
CA PRO A 368 -8.96 -13.14 0.61
C PRO A 368 -7.91 -12.74 1.65
N GLY A 369 -7.70 -11.44 1.86
CA GLY A 369 -6.59 -10.87 2.60
C GLY A 369 -5.28 -10.86 1.79
N THR A 370 -4.50 -9.80 1.95
CA THR A 370 -3.12 -9.68 1.44
C THR A 370 -2.18 -9.39 2.63
N ASP A 371 -0.86 -9.31 2.40
CA ASP A 371 0.05 -9.00 3.52
C ASP A 371 -0.28 -7.62 4.11
N PHE A 372 -0.65 -6.66 3.24
CA PHE A 372 -1.34 -5.41 3.59
C PHE A 372 -2.52 -5.16 2.67
N VAL A 373 -3.76 -5.28 3.20
CA VAL A 373 -5.02 -5.15 2.43
C VAL A 373 -5.11 -3.81 1.71
N CYS A 374 -4.80 -2.74 2.44
CA CYS A 374 -4.43 -1.47 1.85
C CYS A 374 -2.95 -1.23 2.16
N SER A 375 -2.21 -0.73 1.17
CA SER A 375 -0.88 -0.17 1.34
C SER A 375 -0.92 1.34 1.63
N GLY A 376 -2.11 1.90 1.90
CA GLY A 376 -2.25 3.34 2.11
C GLY A 376 -3.70 3.78 2.36
N TYR A 377 -4.40 3.11 3.28
CA TYR A 377 -5.70 3.59 3.75
C TYR A 377 -5.52 5.02 4.32
N SER A 378 -6.26 6.03 3.86
CA SER A 378 -6.07 7.36 4.43
C SER A 378 -6.60 7.44 5.87
N ALA A 379 -5.70 7.57 6.86
CA ALA A 379 -6.11 7.80 8.25
C ALA A 379 -6.57 9.24 8.49
N VAL A 380 -6.48 10.09 7.46
CA VAL A 380 -7.04 11.45 7.41
C VAL A 380 -8.14 11.54 6.37
N PRO A 381 -9.00 12.57 6.39
CA PRO A 381 -9.92 12.82 5.30
C PRO A 381 -9.15 13.03 3.99
N ASN A 382 -9.71 12.59 2.86
CA ASN A 382 -8.98 12.65 1.59
C ASN A 382 -8.54 14.06 1.15
N TYR A 383 -9.14 15.13 1.69
CA TYR A 383 -8.66 16.49 1.43
C TYR A 383 -7.29 16.81 2.07
N ASP A 384 -6.84 15.99 3.02
CA ASP A 384 -5.52 16.07 3.66
C ASP A 384 -4.55 15.00 3.17
N ASN A 385 -5.03 14.06 2.37
CA ASN A 385 -4.22 12.98 1.87
C ASN A 385 -3.25 13.50 0.79
N MET A 386 -1.96 13.57 1.13
CA MET A 386 -0.93 14.14 0.26
C MET A 386 -0.48 13.21 -0.87
N PHE A 387 -1.04 12.01 -0.95
CA PHE A 387 -0.94 11.14 -2.11
C PHE A 387 -2.01 11.44 -3.18
N ALA A 388 -2.82 12.50 -3.00
CA ALA A 388 -3.97 12.87 -3.83
C ALA A 388 -5.24 12.03 -3.58
N GLY A 389 -5.44 11.64 -2.32
CA GLY A 389 -6.61 10.92 -1.86
C GLY A 389 -6.46 9.41 -2.03
N SER A 390 -6.82 8.65 -1.00
CA SER A 390 -6.83 7.19 -1.03
C SER A 390 -8.16 6.61 -1.50
N ASN A 391 -8.18 5.32 -1.85
CA ASN A 391 -9.41 4.61 -2.18
C ASN A 391 -10.36 4.58 -0.97
N LEU A 392 -9.83 4.58 0.26
CA LEU A 392 -10.57 4.65 1.53
C LEU A 392 -9.97 5.75 2.40
N ASP A 393 -10.80 6.45 3.17
CA ASP A 393 -10.30 7.48 4.08
C ASP A 393 -10.89 7.40 5.51
N SER A 394 -10.59 8.38 6.35
CA SER A 394 -11.03 8.39 7.75
C SER A 394 -12.54 8.31 7.91
N ASP A 395 -13.30 8.78 6.90
CA ASP A 395 -14.76 8.75 6.93
C ASP A 395 -15.29 7.32 6.71
N ASP A 396 -14.51 6.45 6.07
CA ASP A 396 -14.87 5.06 5.76
C ASP A 396 -14.59 4.07 6.92
N PHE A 397 -14.06 4.51 8.07
CA PHE A 397 -13.62 3.59 9.15
C PHE A 397 -14.74 2.71 9.70
N ASP A 398 -15.94 3.26 9.87
CA ASP A 398 -17.07 2.52 10.42
C ASP A 398 -17.66 1.55 9.38
N ASP A 399 -17.68 1.93 8.09
CA ASP A 399 -18.06 1.05 6.99
C ASP A 399 -17.07 -0.13 6.85
N PHE A 400 -15.77 0.15 6.91
CA PHE A 400 -14.73 -0.90 6.84
C PHE A 400 -14.87 -1.90 7.99
N ASN A 401 -15.08 -1.43 9.23
CA ASN A 401 -15.34 -2.30 10.39
C ASN A 401 -16.64 -3.10 10.25
N THR A 402 -17.68 -2.50 9.67
CA THR A 402 -18.96 -3.18 9.43
C THR A 402 -18.81 -4.29 8.40
N ILE A 403 -18.09 -4.06 7.30
CA ILE A 403 -17.81 -5.08 6.28
C ILE A 403 -17.02 -6.26 6.89
N GLN A 404 -16.00 -5.98 7.70
CA GLN A 404 -15.23 -7.02 8.40
C GLN A 404 -16.13 -7.93 9.25
N ARG A 405 -17.06 -7.31 10.01
CA ARG A 405 -18.06 -8.02 10.82
C ARG A 405 -19.02 -8.83 9.96
N ASP A 406 -19.60 -8.22 8.93
CA ASP A 406 -20.67 -8.81 8.13
C ASP A 406 -20.20 -10.02 7.32
N LEU A 407 -18.97 -9.99 6.84
CA LEU A 407 -18.38 -11.07 6.04
C LEU A 407 -17.49 -12.02 6.84
N GLN A 408 -17.24 -11.74 8.12
CA GLN A 408 -16.26 -12.45 8.95
C GLN A 408 -14.87 -12.49 8.26
N ILE A 409 -14.44 -11.36 7.71
CA ILE A 409 -13.14 -11.17 7.07
C ILE A 409 -12.31 -10.18 7.86
N ASP A 410 -11.01 -10.46 8.00
CA ASP A 410 -10.11 -9.61 8.77
C ASP A 410 -9.36 -8.66 7.82
N GLY A 411 -9.73 -7.38 7.87
CA GLY A 411 -9.06 -6.30 7.14
C GLY A 411 -7.99 -5.59 7.97
N GLY A 412 -7.62 -6.14 9.13
CA GLY A 412 -6.58 -5.61 10.02
C GLY A 412 -7.01 -4.47 10.94
N LEU A 413 -8.27 -3.99 10.86
CA LEU A 413 -8.74 -2.83 11.63
C LEU A 413 -9.75 -3.22 12.71
N ARG A 414 -10.02 -2.29 13.62
CA ARG A 414 -10.98 -2.44 14.72
C ARG A 414 -11.68 -1.13 15.04
N HIS A 415 -12.85 -1.24 15.66
CA HIS A 415 -13.53 -0.10 16.25
C HIS A 415 -12.73 0.44 17.45
N VAL A 416 -12.69 1.77 17.59
CA VAL A 416 -12.07 2.45 18.72
C VAL A 416 -13.00 3.53 19.27
N LYS A 417 -13.01 3.68 20.59
CA LYS A 417 -13.85 4.67 21.27
C LYS A 417 -13.24 6.06 21.17
N GLU A 418 -14.09 7.07 21.10
CA GLU A 418 -13.66 8.48 21.08
C GLU A 418 -12.76 8.84 22.27
N SER A 419 -13.07 8.36 23.48
CA SER A 419 -12.23 8.60 24.65
C SER A 419 -10.78 8.13 24.47
N ASP A 420 -10.61 6.99 23.79
CA ASP A 420 -9.30 6.39 23.54
C ASP A 420 -8.57 7.15 22.43
N ILE A 421 -9.31 7.57 21.39
CA ILE A 421 -8.83 8.46 20.32
C ILE A 421 -8.28 9.76 20.91
N LEU A 422 -9.08 10.47 21.70
CA LEU A 422 -8.68 11.73 22.34
C LEU A 422 -7.46 11.54 23.25
N ALA A 423 -7.41 10.43 23.99
CA ALA A 423 -6.29 10.13 24.88
C ALA A 423 -4.97 9.94 24.12
N VAL A 424 -4.96 9.15 23.04
CA VAL A 424 -3.72 8.90 22.29
C VAL A 424 -3.29 10.11 21.45
N ARG A 425 -4.23 10.84 20.85
CA ARG A 425 -3.93 12.09 20.13
C ARG A 425 -3.33 13.14 21.07
N THR A 426 -3.92 13.30 22.25
CA THR A 426 -3.39 14.23 23.28
C THR A 426 -1.98 13.84 23.69
N ARG A 427 -1.76 12.54 23.90
CA ARG A 427 -0.45 12.02 24.29
C ARG A 427 0.60 12.24 23.20
N ALA A 428 0.27 11.97 21.93
CA ALA A 428 1.14 12.21 20.79
C ALA A 428 1.53 13.67 20.64
N GLY A 429 0.54 14.58 20.68
CA GLY A 429 0.79 16.02 20.57
C GLY A 429 1.70 16.55 21.68
N LYS A 430 1.51 16.08 22.93
CA LYS A 430 2.37 16.43 24.06
C LYS A 430 3.78 15.84 23.95
N ALA A 431 3.92 14.59 23.48
CA ALA A 431 5.22 13.97 23.25
C ALA A 431 6.00 14.72 22.18
N LEU A 432 5.35 15.05 21.07
CA LEU A 432 5.94 15.85 19.99
C LEU A 432 6.35 17.24 20.47
N GLN A 433 5.48 17.94 21.20
CA GLN A 433 5.80 19.24 21.79
C GLN A 433 7.02 19.16 22.71
N ALA A 434 7.12 18.11 23.53
CA ALA A 434 8.25 17.91 24.42
C ALA A 434 9.56 17.67 23.65
N VAL A 435 9.52 16.87 22.57
CA VAL A 435 10.67 16.65 21.69
C VAL A 435 11.08 17.93 20.97
N PHE A 436 10.13 18.69 20.42
CA PHE A 436 10.41 19.98 19.77
C PHE A 436 11.09 20.95 20.74
N ARG A 437 10.58 21.05 21.96
CA ARG A 437 11.20 21.88 23.02
C ARG A 437 12.60 21.40 23.39
N TYR A 438 12.79 20.09 23.55
CA TYR A 438 14.08 19.50 23.91
C TYR A 438 15.14 19.73 22.81
N LEU A 439 14.72 19.66 21.54
CA LEU A 439 15.59 19.88 20.38
C LEU A 439 15.71 21.35 19.98
N ASP A 440 15.09 22.29 20.70
CA ASP A 440 15.06 23.73 20.36
C ASP A 440 14.51 24.00 18.95
N LEU A 441 13.43 23.29 18.59
CA LEU A 441 12.68 23.45 17.35
C LEU A 441 11.52 24.45 17.54
N PRO A 442 10.94 24.99 16.44
CA PRO A 442 9.85 25.95 16.49
C PRO A 442 8.70 25.50 17.42
N PRO A 443 8.29 26.32 18.39
CA PRO A 443 7.43 25.88 19.48
C PRO A 443 6.09 25.31 18.98
N ILE A 444 5.61 24.27 19.66
CA ILE A 444 4.24 23.77 19.55
C ILE A 444 3.49 24.23 20.79
N THR A 445 2.42 24.99 20.63
CA THR A 445 1.62 25.50 21.75
C THR A 445 0.57 24.49 22.20
N ASP A 446 0.09 24.63 23.43
CA ASP A 446 -1.01 23.78 23.95
C ASP A 446 -2.30 23.97 23.13
N ALA A 447 -2.52 25.16 22.56
CA ALA A 447 -3.67 25.44 21.71
C ALA A 447 -3.59 24.71 20.35
N GLU A 448 -2.39 24.54 19.80
CA GLU A 448 -2.19 23.73 18.59
C GLU A 448 -2.42 22.24 18.85
N ILE A 449 -2.00 21.74 20.02
CA ILE A 449 -2.29 20.37 20.44
C ILE A 449 -3.80 20.20 20.61
N ASP A 450 -4.46 21.09 21.35
CA ASP A 450 -5.90 21.03 21.59
C ASP A 450 -6.68 21.02 20.26
N ALA A 451 -6.34 21.93 19.34
CA ALA A 451 -6.94 21.94 18.00
C ALA A 451 -6.72 20.61 17.26
N ALA A 452 -5.49 20.07 17.25
CA ALA A 452 -5.19 18.82 16.56
C ALA A 452 -5.85 17.59 17.21
N VAL A 453 -6.03 17.59 18.54
CA VAL A 453 -6.69 16.48 19.27
C VAL A 453 -8.14 16.30 18.84
N TYR A 454 -8.85 17.39 18.62
CA TYR A 454 -10.28 17.38 18.25
C TYR A 454 -10.54 17.57 16.74
N ALA A 455 -9.50 17.80 15.95
CA ALA A 455 -9.63 18.01 14.51
C ALA A 455 -10.07 16.73 13.79
N ASN A 456 -10.88 16.91 12.74
CA ASN A 456 -11.04 15.90 11.70
C ASN A 456 -9.87 15.97 10.71
N GLY A 457 -9.39 17.17 10.38
CA GLY A 457 -8.20 17.36 9.58
C GLY A 457 -7.65 18.78 9.66
N SER A 458 -6.93 19.20 8.62
CA SER A 458 -6.15 20.44 8.61
C SER A 458 -7.01 21.70 8.63
N ARG A 459 -8.30 21.58 8.31
CA ARG A 459 -9.25 22.69 8.28
C ARG A 459 -9.49 23.26 9.68
N GLU A 460 -9.43 22.41 10.71
CA GLU A 460 -9.65 22.81 12.10
C GLU A 460 -8.37 23.26 12.82
N LEU A 461 -7.20 23.14 12.17
CA LEU A 461 -5.91 23.46 12.80
C LEU A 461 -5.60 24.96 12.82
N LEU A 462 -4.95 25.36 13.91
CA LEU A 462 -4.27 26.65 13.98
C LEU A 462 -3.11 26.69 12.96
N PRO A 463 -2.90 27.83 12.26
CA PRO A 463 -1.80 27.97 11.33
C PRO A 463 -0.45 28.02 12.08
N ARG A 464 0.56 27.34 11.51
CA ARG A 464 1.96 27.43 11.94
C ARG A 464 2.74 28.40 11.07
N ASP A 465 3.82 28.96 11.61
CA ASP A 465 4.75 29.75 10.82
C ASP A 465 5.62 28.81 9.97
N VAL A 466 5.27 28.73 8.69
CA VAL A 466 5.96 27.89 7.71
C VAL A 466 7.44 28.21 7.62
N LEU A 467 7.85 29.48 7.71
CA LEU A 467 9.26 29.83 7.57
C LEU A 467 10.08 29.37 8.77
N GLU A 468 9.52 29.47 9.97
CA GLU A 468 10.18 28.96 11.18
C GLU A 468 10.24 27.43 11.16
N ASP A 469 9.16 26.74 10.77
CA ASP A 469 9.17 25.29 10.60
C ASP A 469 10.22 24.81 9.59
N LEU A 470 10.34 25.48 8.44
CA LEU A 470 11.36 25.14 7.45
C LEU A 470 12.79 25.35 7.99
N LYS A 471 13.01 26.36 8.84
CA LYS A 471 14.29 26.52 9.55
C LYS A 471 14.50 25.39 10.55
N GLY A 472 13.47 25.01 11.30
CA GLY A 472 13.50 23.88 12.23
C GLY A 472 13.84 22.57 11.53
N ALA A 473 13.19 22.29 10.40
CA ALA A 473 13.47 21.11 9.57
C ALA A 473 14.93 21.09 9.09
N GLN A 474 15.46 22.23 8.63
CA GLN A 474 16.86 22.35 8.25
C GLN A 474 17.80 22.11 9.44
N GLN A 475 17.46 22.61 10.64
CA GLN A 475 18.26 22.38 11.84
C GLN A 475 18.33 20.90 12.24
N VAL A 476 17.25 20.13 12.07
CA VAL A 476 17.25 18.67 12.27
C VAL A 476 18.33 18.02 11.40
N MET A 477 18.41 18.43 10.14
CA MET A 477 19.40 17.92 9.19
C MET A 477 20.82 18.39 9.51
N ASP A 478 21.02 19.69 9.71
CA ASP A 478 22.33 20.32 9.98
C ASP A 478 22.98 19.83 11.27
N ARG A 479 22.16 19.53 12.28
CA ARG A 479 22.64 19.02 13.58
C ARG A 479 22.81 17.50 13.61
N ASN A 480 22.54 16.81 12.49
CA ASN A 480 22.55 15.35 12.40
C ASN A 480 21.71 14.68 13.48
N VAL A 481 20.50 15.21 13.72
CA VAL A 481 19.54 14.60 14.65
C VAL A 481 19.18 13.21 14.15
N THR A 482 19.18 12.24 15.06
CA THR A 482 18.90 10.82 14.79
C THR A 482 17.72 10.31 15.62
N GLY A 483 17.24 9.11 15.29
CA GLY A 483 16.25 8.39 16.09
C GLY A 483 16.68 8.21 17.55
N LEU A 484 17.98 8.11 17.85
CA LEU A 484 18.47 8.05 19.23
C LEU A 484 18.32 9.38 19.98
N ASP A 485 18.37 10.52 19.27
CA ASP A 485 18.11 11.82 19.87
C ASP A 485 16.61 11.98 20.17
N LEU A 486 15.74 11.39 19.34
CA LEU A 486 14.30 11.29 19.64
C LEU A 486 14.05 10.43 20.88
N VAL A 487 14.70 9.26 20.99
CA VAL A 487 14.64 8.40 22.19
C VAL A 487 15.08 9.17 23.44
N LYS A 488 16.22 9.87 23.39
CA LYS A 488 16.72 10.67 24.52
C LYS A 488 15.76 11.80 24.88
N ALA A 489 15.17 12.47 23.89
CA ALA A 489 14.22 13.56 24.11
C ALA A 489 12.96 13.05 24.80
N LEU A 490 12.39 11.93 24.34
CA LEU A 490 11.23 11.29 24.95
C LEU A 490 11.53 10.86 26.40
N GLU A 491 12.65 10.17 26.62
CA GLU A 491 13.06 9.72 27.96
C GLU A 491 13.26 10.90 28.92
N SER A 492 14.01 11.93 28.48
CA SER A 492 14.32 13.10 29.32
C SER A 492 13.11 13.99 29.63
N THR A 493 12.01 13.82 28.88
CA THR A 493 10.79 14.62 29.04
C THR A 493 9.62 13.82 29.63
N GLY A 494 9.87 12.60 30.10
CA GLY A 494 8.91 11.80 30.85
C GLY A 494 8.02 10.88 30.00
N PHE A 495 8.34 10.69 28.72
CA PHE A 495 7.69 9.74 27.82
C PHE A 495 8.52 8.45 27.69
N THR A 496 8.94 7.89 28.84
CA THR A 496 9.85 6.73 28.93
C THR A 496 9.35 5.51 28.17
N ASP A 497 8.07 5.19 28.26
CA ASP A 497 7.48 4.06 27.53
C ASP A 497 7.53 4.25 26.00
N MET A 498 7.27 5.46 25.51
CA MET A 498 7.41 5.78 24.09
C MET A 498 8.88 5.74 23.64
N ALA A 499 9.81 6.16 24.52
CA ALA A 499 11.25 6.06 24.28
C ALA A 499 11.69 4.59 24.16
N GLU A 500 11.19 3.72 25.05
CA GLU A 500 11.42 2.27 25.01
C GLU A 500 10.87 1.65 23.72
N ASN A 501 9.64 1.98 23.33
CA ASN A 501 9.03 1.50 22.08
C ASN A 501 9.89 1.87 20.87
N LEU A 502 10.24 3.14 20.73
CA LEU A 502 11.06 3.63 19.63
C LEU A 502 12.44 2.96 19.61
N LEU A 503 13.06 2.79 20.78
CA LEU A 503 14.34 2.10 20.88
C LEU A 503 14.24 0.63 20.44
N VAL A 504 13.14 -0.07 20.75
CA VAL A 504 12.93 -1.45 20.31
C VAL A 504 12.77 -1.54 18.78
N ILE A 505 12.05 -0.59 18.16
CA ILE A 505 11.96 -0.49 16.70
C ILE A 505 13.34 -0.28 16.08
N LEU A 506 14.12 0.68 16.59
CA LEU A 506 15.47 0.95 16.11
C LEU A 506 16.41 -0.26 16.28
N ARG A 507 16.23 -1.05 17.35
CA ARG A 507 17.02 -2.27 17.57
C ARG A 507 16.73 -3.39 16.57
N GLN A 508 15.59 -3.39 15.89
CA GLN A 508 15.31 -4.36 14.83
C GLN A 508 16.30 -4.24 13.66
N ARG A 509 16.91 -3.06 13.48
CA ARG A 509 17.98 -2.84 12.50
C ARG A 509 19.26 -3.61 12.83
N ILE A 510 19.41 -4.09 14.07
CA ILE A 510 20.56 -4.90 14.51
C ILE A 510 20.25 -6.38 14.33
N SER A 511 19.04 -6.84 14.65
CA SER A 511 18.68 -8.26 14.50
C SER A 511 18.40 -8.65 13.06
N GLY A 512 17.86 -7.71 12.26
CA GLY A 512 17.48 -7.96 10.87
C GLY A 512 16.17 -8.74 10.73
N ASP A 513 15.44 -8.98 11.82
CA ASP A 513 14.19 -9.78 11.77
C ASP A 513 13.11 -9.10 10.91
N LEU A 514 13.06 -7.75 10.94
CA LEU A 514 12.16 -6.96 10.10
C LEU A 514 12.51 -6.97 8.60
N LEU A 515 13.67 -7.50 8.21
CA LEU A 515 14.06 -7.64 6.80
C LEU A 515 13.37 -8.84 6.12
N GLN A 516 12.72 -9.72 6.88
CA GLN A 516 12.07 -10.90 6.34
C GLN A 516 10.74 -10.55 5.66
N THR A 517 10.35 -11.37 4.69
CA THR A 517 9.09 -11.25 3.95
C THR A 517 7.89 -11.03 4.89
N SER A 518 7.12 -9.98 4.64
CA SER A 518 5.88 -9.67 5.36
C SER A 518 6.06 -9.32 6.84
N ALA A 519 7.26 -8.91 7.25
CA ALA A 519 7.55 -8.61 8.64
C ALA A 519 6.89 -7.32 9.13
N ILE A 520 6.17 -7.43 10.25
CA ILE A 520 5.57 -6.32 11.01
C ILE A 520 5.89 -6.47 12.50
N MET A 521 5.56 -5.44 13.29
CA MET A 521 5.62 -5.50 14.75
C MET A 521 4.25 -5.87 15.33
N THR A 522 4.23 -6.80 16.27
CA THR A 522 3.05 -7.08 17.09
C THR A 522 2.92 -6.08 18.25
N PRO A 523 1.74 -5.97 18.89
CA PRO A 523 1.54 -5.13 20.08
C PRO A 523 2.48 -5.47 21.26
N SER A 524 3.06 -6.67 21.28
CA SER A 524 4.05 -7.09 22.29
C SER A 524 5.50 -6.81 21.88
N LEU A 525 5.72 -6.01 20.84
CA LEU A 525 7.04 -5.66 20.30
C LEU A 525 7.84 -6.88 19.81
N VAL A 526 7.15 -7.89 19.28
CA VAL A 526 7.75 -9.07 18.63
C VAL A 526 7.49 -9.00 17.13
N VAL A 527 8.49 -9.36 16.32
CA VAL A 527 8.35 -9.44 14.87
C VAL A 527 7.46 -10.61 14.47
N LEU A 528 6.50 -10.34 13.58
CA LEU A 528 5.63 -11.33 12.92
C LEU A 528 5.84 -11.21 11.42
N SER A 529 6.25 -12.28 10.75
CA SER A 529 6.59 -12.30 9.32
C SER A 529 6.12 -13.60 8.68
N ALA A 530 6.27 -13.74 7.36
CA ALA A 530 5.99 -14.98 6.66
C ALA A 530 6.89 -16.16 7.11
N VAL A 531 7.97 -15.89 7.86
CA VAL A 531 8.87 -16.94 8.37
C VAL A 531 8.27 -17.62 9.61
N ASN A 532 7.74 -16.84 10.56
CA ASN A 532 7.20 -17.36 11.83
C ASN A 532 5.66 -17.39 11.88
N ASP A 533 4.99 -16.79 10.91
CA ASP A 533 3.55 -16.84 10.66
C ASP A 533 3.30 -17.18 9.19
N ALA A 534 3.91 -18.27 8.71
CA ALA A 534 3.79 -18.73 7.33
C ALA A 534 2.35 -19.11 6.98
N ASN A 535 1.85 -18.65 5.83
CA ASN A 535 0.54 -19.04 5.36
C ASN A 535 0.47 -20.54 5.02
N ASP A 536 -0.53 -21.22 5.56
CA ASP A 536 -0.71 -22.66 5.53
C ASP A 536 -2.06 -23.08 4.90
N TYR A 537 -2.65 -22.22 4.06
CA TYR A 537 -3.92 -22.50 3.41
C TYR A 537 -3.87 -23.76 2.53
N ALA A 538 -4.75 -24.71 2.83
CA ALA A 538 -5.00 -25.96 2.11
C ALA A 538 -6.50 -26.24 1.96
N GLY A 539 -7.32 -25.17 1.88
CA GLY A 539 -8.78 -25.24 1.74
C GLY A 539 -9.56 -25.09 3.06
N PRO A 540 -10.87 -25.38 3.05
CA PRO A 540 -11.73 -25.19 4.22
C PRO A 540 -11.20 -25.89 5.49
N GLY A 541 -11.21 -25.17 6.62
CA GLY A 541 -10.71 -25.65 7.92
C GLY A 541 -9.21 -25.41 8.16
N THR A 542 -8.50 -24.85 7.18
CA THR A 542 -7.07 -24.51 7.26
C THR A 542 -6.85 -23.02 6.99
N GLY A 543 -5.60 -22.55 7.00
CA GLY A 543 -5.26 -21.15 6.75
C GLY A 543 -5.64 -20.22 7.90
N TYR A 544 -5.58 -18.92 7.62
CA TYR A 544 -6.05 -17.88 8.53
C TYR A 544 -7.57 -17.78 8.56
N ARG A 545 -8.15 -17.62 9.76
CA ARG A 545 -9.55 -17.28 9.98
C ARG A 545 -9.68 -16.42 11.23
N PRO A 546 -10.41 -15.28 11.19
CA PRO A 546 -10.68 -14.54 12.41
C PRO A 546 -11.51 -15.42 13.36
N SER A 547 -10.97 -15.66 14.56
CA SER A 547 -11.57 -16.53 15.57
C SER A 547 -11.18 -16.08 16.98
N GLY A 548 -11.84 -16.61 17.99
CA GLY A 548 -11.56 -16.30 19.39
C GLY A 548 -11.63 -14.80 19.69
N ALA A 549 -10.61 -14.28 20.36
CA ALA A 549 -10.56 -12.88 20.79
C ALA A 549 -10.64 -11.88 19.62
N ARG A 550 -10.00 -12.17 18.48
CA ARG A 550 -10.04 -11.29 17.30
C ARG A 550 -11.46 -11.20 16.73
N TRP A 551 -12.18 -12.32 16.67
CA TRP A 551 -13.58 -12.29 16.22
C TRP A 551 -14.50 -11.55 17.19
N GLU A 552 -14.31 -11.69 18.50
CA GLU A 552 -15.07 -10.93 19.49
C GLU A 552 -14.80 -9.42 19.42
N GLU A 553 -13.58 -9.02 19.06
CA GLU A 553 -13.22 -7.63 18.81
C GLU A 553 -13.92 -7.09 17.55
N MET A 554 -13.86 -7.82 16.43
CA MET A 554 -14.47 -7.40 15.15
C MET A 554 -15.99 -7.24 15.22
N LYS A 555 -16.67 -7.95 16.13
CA LYS A 555 -18.12 -7.77 16.34
C LYS A 555 -18.48 -6.45 17.01
N ARG A 556 -17.53 -5.76 17.65
CA ARG A 556 -17.76 -4.46 18.31
C ARG A 556 -17.71 -3.36 17.25
N LEU A 557 -18.80 -2.62 17.11
CA LEU A 557 -18.91 -1.44 16.27
C LEU A 557 -19.32 -0.23 17.12
N ARG A 558 -19.28 0.97 16.53
CA ARG A 558 -19.63 2.23 17.20
C ARG A 558 -21.02 2.21 17.83
N HIS A 559 -22.01 1.63 17.15
CA HIS A 559 -23.41 1.61 17.57
C HIS A 559 -23.98 0.18 17.52
N VAL A 560 -23.57 -0.68 18.46
CA VAL A 560 -24.15 -2.03 18.61
C VAL A 560 -25.10 -2.05 19.80
N THR A 561 -26.40 -2.10 19.53
CA THR A 561 -27.42 -2.16 20.58
C THR A 561 -27.62 -3.56 21.13
N SER A 562 -27.79 -3.66 22.46
CA SER A 562 -28.18 -4.93 23.08
C SER A 562 -29.57 -5.38 22.63
N ALA A 563 -29.66 -6.59 22.05
CA ALA A 563 -30.94 -7.20 21.69
C ALA A 563 -31.82 -7.52 22.90
N SER A 564 -31.25 -7.62 24.11
CA SER A 564 -32.02 -7.91 25.32
C SER A 564 -32.63 -6.66 25.97
N ASN A 565 -32.10 -5.47 25.66
CA ASN A 565 -32.52 -4.19 26.25
C ASN A 565 -32.49 -3.04 25.20
N PRO A 566 -33.11 -3.20 24.03
CA PRO A 566 -32.99 -2.22 22.95
C PRO A 566 -33.53 -0.82 23.32
N GLU A 567 -34.49 -0.76 24.25
CA GLU A 567 -35.09 0.47 24.75
C GLU A 567 -34.21 1.29 25.71
N LEU A 568 -33.15 0.70 26.29
CA LEU A 568 -32.30 1.37 27.28
C LEU A 568 -31.15 2.18 26.66
N GLU A 569 -30.98 2.13 25.34
CA GLU A 569 -29.85 2.77 24.62
C GLU A 569 -30.31 3.86 23.61
N VAL A 570 -31.56 4.30 23.68
CA VAL A 570 -32.13 5.39 22.84
C VAL A 570 -32.15 6.74 23.59
N GLU A 571 -31.53 6.83 24.77
CA GLU A 571 -31.37 8.10 25.53
C GLU A 571 -29.99 8.75 25.35
#